data_AF-A0A5E4KEY3-F1
#
_entry.id   AF-A0A5E4KEY3-F1
#
_cell.length_a   1.000
_cell.length_b   1.000
_cell.length_c   1.000
_cell.angle_alpha   90.00
_cell.angle_beta   90.00
_cell.angle_gamma   90.00
#
_symmetry.space_group_name_H-M   'P 1'
#
loop_
_entity.id
_entity.type
_entity.pdbx_description
1 polymer ?
#
loop_
_entity_poly.entity_id
_entity_poly.type
_entity_poly.pdbx_seq_one_letter_code
_entity_poly.pdbx_strand_id
1 'polypeptide(L)'
;MSKPASKIIFTVMLIIGVLVALVAAGTAALYYFGDRSSYPRLVQSVQSEYSVPVEVIIINTSEGNVPYVVPGKVKWDSEHKNLFYNLSDPKEVTLAVIETLANRDEQALDILMSQGNKDYWATKGYSKAQIIEKLLLNYRDSDKPYVFALEPAESDPSKGILSILIKRVSGEEELVLTQQADGTWKI
;
A
#
# COMPACT_ATOMS: atom_id res chain seq x y z
N MET A 1 23.22 67.91 -14.25
CA MET A 1 22.84 67.46 -12.89
C MET A 1 21.61 66.55 -12.98
N SER A 2 21.79 65.24 -13.16
CA SER A 2 20.67 64.28 -13.18
C SER A 2 20.26 63.88 -11.76
N LYS A 3 18.95 63.84 -11.55
CA LYS A 3 18.26 63.94 -10.26
C LYS A 3 18.48 62.73 -9.32
N PRO A 4 18.59 62.95 -7.99
CA PRO A 4 18.73 61.89 -6.97
C PRO A 4 17.56 60.89 -6.94
N ALA A 5 16.42 61.24 -7.55
CA ALA A 5 15.26 60.36 -7.69
C ALA A 5 15.53 59.07 -8.50
N SER A 6 16.39 59.10 -9.52
CA SER A 6 16.66 57.88 -10.32
C SER A 6 17.47 56.84 -9.56
N LYS A 7 18.38 57.28 -8.67
CA LYS A 7 19.14 56.39 -7.78
C LYS A 7 18.23 55.75 -6.74
N ILE A 8 17.29 56.49 -6.18
CA ILE A 8 16.32 55.95 -5.21
C ILE A 8 15.42 54.90 -5.87
N ILE A 9 14.90 55.18 -7.07
CA ILE A 9 14.06 54.24 -7.82
C ILE A 9 14.85 52.96 -8.16
N PHE A 10 16.10 53.09 -8.60
CA PHE A 10 16.96 51.95 -8.88
C PHE A 10 17.23 51.09 -7.65
N THR A 11 17.55 51.71 -6.51
CA THR A 11 17.77 51.00 -5.24
C THR A 11 16.51 50.28 -4.76
N VAL A 12 15.34 50.92 -4.88
CA VAL A 12 14.06 50.29 -4.51
C VAL A 12 13.73 49.11 -5.42
N MET A 13 13.94 49.23 -6.74
CA MET A 13 13.74 48.11 -7.67
C MET A 13 14.69 46.95 -7.39
N LEU A 14 15.95 47.23 -7.03
CA LEU A 14 16.93 46.20 -6.67
C LEU A 14 16.51 45.44 -5.40
N ILE A 15 16.05 46.16 -4.37
CA ILE A 15 15.57 45.56 -3.12
C ILE A 15 14.35 44.68 -3.38
N ILE A 16 13.38 45.14 -4.18
CA ILE A 16 12.21 44.36 -4.55
C ILE A 16 12.62 43.11 -5.34
N GLY A 17 13.54 43.25 -6.30
CA GLY A 17 14.04 42.11 -7.07
C GLY A 17 14.71 41.05 -6.20
N VAL A 18 15.50 41.46 -5.22
CA VAL A 18 16.14 40.55 -4.26
C VAL A 18 15.10 39.88 -3.35
N LEU A 19 14.09 40.63 -2.87
CA LEU A 19 13.00 40.08 -2.07
C LEU A 19 12.19 39.03 -2.84
N VAL A 20 11.85 39.31 -4.10
CA VAL A 20 11.13 38.36 -4.96
C VAL A 20 11.98 37.11 -5.21
N ALA A 21 13.28 37.27 -5.47
CA ALA A 21 14.18 36.13 -5.65
C ALA A 21 14.31 35.28 -4.38
N LEU A 22 14.38 35.90 -3.20
CA LEU A 22 14.43 35.20 -1.91
C LEU A 22 13.12 34.47 -1.60
N VAL A 23 11.97 35.07 -1.90
CA VAL A 23 10.67 34.41 -1.76
C VAL A 23 10.56 33.22 -2.72
N ALA A 24 10.95 33.40 -3.99
CA ALA A 24 10.94 32.30 -4.96
C ALA A 24 11.87 31.15 -4.56
N ALA A 25 13.09 31.46 -4.11
CA ALA A 25 14.03 30.47 -3.61
C ALA A 25 13.55 29.78 -2.33
N GLY A 26 12.94 30.53 -1.41
CA GLY A 26 12.35 29.99 -0.18
C GLY A 26 11.18 29.05 -0.46
N THR A 27 10.29 29.43 -1.37
CA THR A 27 9.17 28.57 -1.80
C THR A 27 9.67 27.32 -2.52
N ALA A 28 10.69 27.43 -3.38
CA ALA A 28 11.31 26.29 -4.05
C ALA A 28 12.02 25.35 -3.05
N ALA A 29 12.70 25.91 -2.04
CA ALA A 29 13.33 25.14 -0.97
C ALA A 29 12.29 24.46 -0.08
N LEU A 30 11.20 25.13 0.30
CA LEU A 30 10.10 24.52 1.04
C LEU A 30 9.42 23.41 0.25
N TYR A 31 9.22 23.60 -1.05
CA TYR A 31 8.69 22.58 -1.94
C TYR A 31 9.63 21.37 -2.04
N TYR A 32 10.94 21.60 -2.11
CA TYR A 32 11.93 20.52 -2.26
C TYR A 32 12.26 19.78 -0.94
N PHE A 33 12.30 20.49 0.19
CA PHE A 33 12.71 19.94 1.49
C PHE A 33 11.55 19.64 2.44
N GLY A 34 10.44 20.38 2.35
CA GLY A 34 9.27 20.17 3.21
C GLY A 34 8.70 18.76 3.04
N ASP A 35 8.71 18.26 1.80
CA ASP A 35 8.15 16.97 1.44
C ASP A 35 8.99 15.78 1.94
N ARG A 36 10.32 15.87 1.93
CA ARG A 36 11.19 14.75 2.36
C ARG A 36 11.23 14.53 3.87
N SER A 37 10.85 15.54 4.67
CA SER A 37 10.87 15.45 6.13
C SER A 37 9.70 14.62 6.69
N SER A 38 8.62 14.47 5.93
CA SER A 38 7.43 13.70 6.32
C SER A 38 7.57 12.21 5.99
N TYR A 39 8.44 11.82 5.05
CA TYR A 39 8.55 10.42 4.59
C TYR A 39 8.91 9.43 5.71
N PRO A 40 9.90 9.70 6.59
CA PRO A 40 10.20 8.76 7.68
C PRO A 40 9.01 8.56 8.63
N ARG A 41 8.25 9.63 8.89
CA ARG A 41 7.05 9.56 9.75
C ARG A 41 5.92 8.81 9.07
N LEU A 42 5.72 9.03 7.77
CA LEU A 42 4.70 8.34 6.98
C LEU A 42 5.00 6.84 6.87
N VAL A 43 6.25 6.48 6.57
CA VAL A 43 6.74 5.09 6.56
C VAL A 43 6.51 4.45 7.92
N GLN A 44 6.92 5.11 9.01
CA GLN A 44 6.75 4.58 10.36
C GLN A 44 5.26 4.42 10.74
N SER A 45 4.41 5.37 10.34
CA SER A 45 2.97 5.32 10.56
C SER A 45 2.37 4.09 9.89
N VAL A 46 2.65 3.89 8.60
CA VAL A 46 2.14 2.71 7.87
C VAL A 46 2.70 1.42 8.46
N GLN A 47 3.99 1.37 8.79
CA GLN A 47 4.59 0.19 9.41
C GLN A 47 3.96 -0.15 10.77
N SER A 48 3.53 0.85 11.53
CA SER A 48 2.88 0.64 12.83
C SER A 48 1.44 0.09 12.75
N GLU A 49 0.84 0.05 11.56
CA GLU A 49 -0.49 -0.54 11.34
C GLU A 49 -0.43 -2.07 11.20
N TYR A 50 0.74 -2.67 11.06
CA TYR A 50 0.91 -4.12 10.85
C TYR A 50 1.65 -4.76 12.02
N SER A 51 1.22 -5.96 12.42
CA SER A 51 1.91 -6.76 13.43
C SER A 51 3.27 -7.31 12.96
N VAL A 52 3.46 -7.41 11.64
CA VAL A 52 4.68 -7.90 11.00
C VAL A 52 5.48 -6.77 10.35
N PRO A 53 6.81 -6.92 10.21
CA PRO A 53 7.61 -5.97 9.44
C PRO A 53 7.13 -5.90 7.98
N VAL A 54 6.80 -4.69 7.53
CA VAL A 54 6.43 -4.39 6.14
C VAL A 54 7.41 -3.40 5.52
N GLU A 55 7.72 -3.61 4.25
CA GLU A 55 8.47 -2.65 3.47
C GLU A 55 7.49 -1.62 2.90
N VAL A 56 7.82 -0.34 3.06
CA VAL A 56 7.01 0.77 2.55
C VAL A 56 7.87 1.63 1.64
N ILE A 57 7.38 1.89 0.44
CA ILE A 57 7.97 2.85 -0.49
C ILE A 57 7.07 4.06 -0.63
N ILE A 58 7.66 5.23 -0.85
CA ILE A 58 6.91 6.44 -1.15
C ILE A 58 7.02 6.71 -2.64
N ILE A 59 5.89 6.77 -3.34
CA ILE A 59 5.82 7.13 -4.75
C ILE A 59 5.21 8.52 -4.86
N ASN A 60 5.83 9.37 -5.67
CA ASN A 60 5.28 10.67 -6.01
C ASN A 60 4.25 10.48 -7.15
N THR A 61 2.98 10.77 -6.85
CA THR A 61 1.86 10.69 -7.77
C THR A 61 1.25 12.07 -7.98
N SER A 62 0.26 12.18 -8.88
CA SER A 62 -0.54 13.40 -9.03
C SER A 62 -1.29 13.82 -7.77
N GLU A 63 -1.46 12.91 -6.81
CA GLU A 63 -2.11 13.13 -5.51
C GLU A 63 -1.11 13.52 -4.40
N GLY A 64 0.19 13.58 -4.73
CA GLY A 64 1.28 13.86 -3.80
C GLY A 64 2.09 12.61 -3.49
N ASN A 65 2.74 12.58 -2.33
CA ASN A 65 3.55 11.44 -1.91
C ASN A 65 2.69 10.41 -1.20
N VAL A 66 2.48 9.28 -1.87
CA VAL A 66 1.60 8.21 -1.40
C VAL A 66 2.47 7.04 -0.93
N PRO A 67 2.22 6.49 0.27
CA PRO A 67 2.93 5.31 0.74
C PRO A 67 2.34 4.04 0.13
N TYR A 68 3.20 3.14 -0.31
CA TYR A 68 2.82 1.83 -0.79
C TYR A 68 3.56 0.76 -0.01
N VAL A 69 2.83 -0.24 0.45
CA VAL A 69 3.37 -1.48 1.00
C VAL A 69 3.87 -2.36 -0.13
N VAL A 70 5.10 -2.84 -0.02
CA VAL A 70 5.72 -3.78 -0.95
C VAL A 70 5.51 -5.20 -0.42
N PRO A 71 4.81 -6.08 -1.14
CA PRO A 71 4.69 -7.48 -0.78
C PRO A 71 6.08 -8.11 -0.71
N GLY A 72 6.46 -8.53 0.49
CA GLY A 72 7.68 -9.27 0.75
C GLY A 72 7.43 -10.77 0.70
N LYS A 73 8.25 -11.54 1.42
CA LYS A 73 8.02 -12.98 1.65
C LYS A 73 6.90 -13.17 2.67
N VAL A 74 6.23 -14.32 2.62
CA VAL A 74 5.29 -14.75 3.66
C VAL A 74 6.01 -14.87 5.00
N LYS A 75 5.40 -14.34 6.08
CA LYS A 75 5.94 -14.37 7.43
C LYS A 75 5.37 -15.57 8.18
N TRP A 76 6.25 -16.49 8.54
CA TRP A 76 5.95 -17.78 9.16
C TRP A 76 6.53 -17.87 10.56
N ASP A 77 5.86 -18.61 11.43
CA ASP A 77 6.49 -19.12 12.65
C ASP A 77 7.72 -19.98 12.32
N SER A 78 8.55 -20.25 13.33
CA SER A 78 9.80 -21.00 13.15
C SER A 78 9.57 -22.42 12.58
N GLU A 79 8.38 -22.98 12.76
CA GLU A 79 8.02 -24.33 12.31
C GLU A 79 7.30 -24.34 10.94
N HIS A 80 7.02 -23.16 10.37
CA HIS A 80 6.19 -22.97 9.17
C HIS A 80 4.82 -23.66 9.28
N LYS A 81 4.23 -23.60 10.48
CA LYS A 81 2.89 -24.12 10.75
C LYS A 81 1.83 -23.03 10.73
N ASN A 82 2.18 -21.85 11.24
CA ASN A 82 1.28 -20.70 11.31
C ASN A 82 1.92 -19.45 10.73
N LEU A 83 1.06 -18.55 10.25
CA LEU A 83 1.47 -17.25 9.78
C LEU A 83 1.56 -16.27 10.95
N PHE A 84 2.48 -15.31 10.89
CA PHE A 84 2.62 -14.27 11.91
C PHE A 84 1.61 -13.12 11.81
N TYR A 85 0.84 -13.05 10.72
CA TYR A 85 -0.17 -12.01 10.55
C TYR A 85 -1.32 -12.18 11.56
N ASN A 86 -1.91 -11.06 11.96
CA ASN A 86 -3.16 -11.05 12.69
C ASN A 86 -4.31 -11.41 11.74
N LEU A 87 -4.67 -12.70 11.65
CA LEU A 87 -5.71 -13.16 10.74
C LEU A 87 -7.13 -12.68 11.10
N SER A 88 -7.32 -12.00 12.23
CA SER A 88 -8.58 -11.34 12.59
C SER A 88 -8.64 -9.88 12.11
N ASP A 89 -7.50 -9.32 11.65
CA ASP A 89 -7.45 -8.00 11.01
C ASP A 89 -7.52 -8.17 9.48
N PRO A 90 -8.57 -7.66 8.82
CA PRO A 90 -8.71 -7.75 7.37
C PRO A 90 -7.54 -7.14 6.59
N LYS A 91 -6.89 -6.09 7.10
CA LYS A 91 -5.72 -5.48 6.44
C LYS A 91 -4.55 -6.45 6.41
N GLU A 92 -4.27 -7.10 7.53
CA GLU A 92 -3.19 -8.06 7.64
C GLU A 92 -3.46 -9.34 6.85
N VAL A 93 -4.70 -9.82 6.82
CA VAL A 93 -5.12 -10.96 6.01
C VAL A 93 -4.93 -10.67 4.53
N THR A 94 -5.31 -9.45 4.09
CA THR A 94 -5.12 -9.04 2.70
C THR A 94 -3.64 -9.02 2.31
N LEU A 95 -2.79 -8.46 3.17
CA LEU A 95 -1.34 -8.49 2.95
C LEU A 95 -0.82 -9.94 2.88
N ALA A 96 -1.26 -10.80 3.79
CA ALA A 96 -0.88 -12.21 3.81
C ALA A 96 -1.26 -12.93 2.50
N VAL A 97 -2.47 -12.68 1.97
CA VAL A 97 -2.93 -13.23 0.69
C VAL A 97 -2.06 -12.72 -0.45
N ILE A 98 -1.79 -11.41 -0.53
CA ILE A 98 -0.99 -10.84 -1.61
C ILE A 98 0.44 -11.41 -1.60
N GLU A 99 1.07 -11.49 -0.43
CA GLU A 99 2.41 -12.06 -0.29
C GLU A 99 2.42 -13.57 -0.59
N THR A 100 1.39 -14.30 -0.17
CA THR A 100 1.21 -15.72 -0.50
C THR A 100 1.17 -15.94 -2.01
N LEU A 101 0.37 -15.15 -2.72
CA LEU A 101 0.24 -15.27 -4.17
C LEU A 101 1.50 -14.82 -4.90
N ALA A 102 2.08 -13.69 -4.50
CA ALA A 102 3.32 -13.16 -5.09
C ALA A 102 4.49 -14.16 -4.97
N ASN A 103 4.57 -14.88 -3.84
CA ASN A 103 5.62 -15.87 -3.59
C ASN A 103 5.23 -17.30 -3.99
N ARG A 104 4.02 -17.51 -4.51
CA ARG A 104 3.47 -18.83 -4.85
C ARG A 104 3.55 -19.83 -3.69
N ASP A 105 3.26 -19.35 -2.48
CA ASP A 105 3.35 -20.15 -1.25
C ASP A 105 2.09 -21.02 -1.06
N GLU A 106 2.16 -22.27 -1.50
CA GLU A 106 1.04 -23.22 -1.41
C GLU A 106 0.63 -23.57 0.03
N GLN A 107 1.56 -23.46 0.99
CA GLN A 107 1.26 -23.78 2.39
C GLN A 107 0.48 -22.63 3.03
N ALA A 108 0.90 -21.39 2.77
CA ALA A 108 0.19 -20.22 3.25
C ALA A 108 -1.20 -20.13 2.64
N LEU A 109 -1.34 -20.45 1.35
CA LEU A 109 -2.64 -20.50 0.67
C LEU A 109 -3.59 -21.48 1.39
N ASP A 110 -3.09 -22.63 1.85
CA ASP A 110 -3.93 -23.59 2.58
C ASP A 110 -4.48 -23.03 3.88
N ILE A 111 -3.70 -22.22 4.60
CA ILE A 111 -4.14 -21.58 5.85
C ILE A 111 -5.19 -20.51 5.57
N LEU A 112 -4.96 -19.72 4.52
CA LEU A 112 -5.75 -18.55 4.14
C LEU A 112 -7.06 -18.90 3.42
N MET A 113 -7.20 -20.10 2.87
CA MET A 113 -8.46 -20.56 2.27
C MET A 113 -9.46 -21.05 3.32
N SER A 114 -10.70 -20.58 3.21
CA SER A 114 -11.82 -21.18 3.92
C SER A 114 -12.09 -22.60 3.41
N GLN A 115 -12.73 -23.45 4.23
CA GLN A 115 -13.03 -24.83 3.83
C GLN A 115 -13.91 -24.87 2.58
N GLY A 116 -14.90 -23.97 2.48
CA GLY A 116 -15.77 -23.88 1.31
C GLY A 116 -14.99 -23.55 0.03
N ASN A 117 -13.98 -22.68 0.11
CA ASN A 117 -13.13 -22.36 -1.04
C ASN A 117 -12.24 -23.55 -1.42
N LYS A 118 -11.67 -24.26 -0.43
CA LYS A 118 -10.92 -25.52 -0.66
C LYS A 118 -11.77 -26.55 -1.39
N ASP A 119 -13.00 -26.76 -0.92
CA ASP A 119 -13.93 -27.72 -1.51
C ASP A 119 -14.30 -27.32 -2.93
N TYR A 120 -14.57 -26.03 -3.17
CA TYR A 120 -14.82 -25.51 -4.52
C TYR A 120 -13.68 -25.86 -5.48
N TRP A 121 -12.43 -25.53 -5.16
CA TRP A 121 -11.30 -25.82 -6.03
C TRP A 121 -11.03 -27.32 -6.20
N ALA A 122 -11.23 -28.11 -5.14
CA ALA A 122 -11.11 -29.55 -5.18
C ALA A 122 -12.13 -30.17 -6.15
N THR A 123 -13.39 -29.73 -6.14
CA THR A 123 -14.42 -30.20 -7.09
C THR A 123 -14.08 -29.87 -8.55
N LYS A 124 -13.32 -28.79 -8.76
CA LYS A 124 -12.82 -28.39 -10.09
C LYS A 124 -11.55 -29.17 -10.49
N GLY A 125 -10.98 -29.97 -9.61
CA GLY A 125 -9.76 -30.74 -9.85
C GLY A 125 -8.49 -29.89 -9.90
N TYR A 126 -8.48 -28.72 -9.26
CA TYR A 126 -7.32 -27.84 -9.25
C TYR A 126 -6.35 -28.23 -8.13
N SER A 127 -5.06 -28.35 -8.47
CA SER A 127 -3.97 -28.36 -7.51
C SER A 127 -3.74 -26.96 -6.92
N LYS A 128 -3.10 -26.88 -5.74
CA LYS A 128 -2.78 -25.59 -5.10
C LYS A 128 -1.98 -24.66 -6.01
N ALA A 129 -0.97 -25.17 -6.71
CA ALA A 129 -0.25 -24.40 -7.73
C ALA A 129 -1.19 -23.80 -8.78
N GLN A 130 -2.16 -24.58 -9.30
CA GLN A 130 -3.12 -24.07 -10.28
C GLN A 130 -4.12 -23.06 -9.68
N ILE A 131 -4.49 -23.21 -8.41
CA ILE A 131 -5.30 -22.22 -7.69
C ILE A 131 -4.52 -20.90 -7.60
N ILE A 132 -3.26 -20.95 -7.19
CA ILE A 132 -2.36 -19.79 -7.15
C ILE A 132 -2.27 -19.16 -8.54
N GLU A 133 -2.06 -19.93 -9.62
CA GLU A 133 -2.04 -19.37 -10.96
C GLU A 133 -3.36 -18.70 -11.33
N LYS A 134 -4.51 -19.29 -10.98
CA LYS A 134 -5.83 -18.71 -11.27
C LYS A 134 -6.06 -17.43 -10.50
N LEU A 135 -5.67 -17.38 -9.23
CA LEU A 135 -5.76 -16.17 -8.42
C LEU A 135 -4.77 -15.12 -8.97
N LEU A 136 -3.52 -15.51 -9.28
CA LEU A 136 -2.52 -14.64 -9.90
C LEU A 136 -2.91 -14.09 -11.28
N LEU A 137 -3.72 -14.81 -12.07
CA LEU A 137 -4.25 -14.29 -13.33
C LEU A 137 -5.12 -13.04 -13.09
N ASN A 138 -5.79 -12.95 -11.95
CA ASN A 138 -6.50 -11.75 -11.50
C ASN A 138 -5.54 -10.69 -10.92
N TYR A 139 -4.24 -10.97 -10.83
CA TYR A 139 -3.24 -10.08 -10.24
C TYR A 139 -2.06 -9.82 -11.19
N ARG A 140 -2.22 -10.11 -12.49
CA ARG A 140 -1.13 -10.43 -13.42
C ARG A 140 -0.29 -9.25 -13.90
N ASP A 141 -0.73 -8.00 -13.74
CA ASP A 141 0.00 -6.83 -14.22
C ASP A 141 0.78 -6.10 -13.11
N SER A 142 1.73 -6.78 -12.48
CA SER A 142 2.55 -6.15 -11.44
C SER A 142 3.95 -6.74 -11.33
N ASP A 143 4.90 -6.14 -12.04
CA ASP A 143 6.31 -6.50 -11.86
C ASP A 143 6.79 -6.26 -10.42
N LYS A 144 6.06 -5.46 -9.62
CA LYS A 144 6.03 -5.47 -8.14
C LYS A 144 4.65 -4.91 -7.66
N PRO A 145 3.73 -5.71 -7.09
CA PRO A 145 2.41 -5.22 -6.68
C PRO A 145 2.50 -4.33 -5.44
N TYR A 146 2.73 -3.05 -5.63
CA TYR A 146 2.68 -2.07 -4.54
C TYR A 146 1.23 -1.81 -4.12
N VAL A 147 0.92 -1.91 -2.82
CA VAL A 147 -0.43 -1.70 -2.25
C VAL A 147 -0.46 -0.42 -1.42
N PHE A 148 -1.27 0.58 -1.76
CA PHE A 148 -1.32 1.84 -1.00
C PHE A 148 -2.59 2.03 -0.18
N ALA A 149 -3.67 1.34 -0.53
CA ALA A 149 -4.93 1.43 0.19
C ALA A 149 -5.65 0.09 0.16
N LEU A 150 -6.24 -0.23 1.30
CA LEU A 150 -7.19 -1.31 1.49
C LEU A 150 -8.49 -0.67 1.97
N GLU A 151 -9.46 -0.60 1.09
CA GLU A 151 -10.75 0.02 1.35
C GLU A 151 -11.85 -1.04 1.30
N PRO A 152 -12.84 -1.04 2.19
CA PRO A 152 -13.99 -1.91 2.01
C PRO A 152 -14.73 -1.52 0.73
N ALA A 153 -14.92 -2.48 -0.20
CA ALA A 153 -15.65 -2.26 -1.44
C ALA A 153 -17.16 -2.38 -1.18
N GLU A 154 -17.59 -3.58 -0.78
CA GLU A 154 -18.94 -3.86 -0.28
C GLU A 154 -18.84 -4.86 0.89
N SER A 155 -19.31 -4.46 2.06
CA SER A 155 -19.38 -5.36 3.22
C SER A 155 -20.82 -5.79 3.45
N ASP A 156 -21.06 -7.09 3.61
CA ASP A 156 -22.27 -7.60 4.24
C ASP A 156 -21.90 -8.19 5.61
N PRO A 157 -21.85 -7.35 6.67
CA PRO A 157 -21.45 -7.77 8.00
C PRO A 157 -22.37 -8.85 8.56
N SER A 158 -23.62 -8.92 8.08
CA SER A 158 -24.61 -9.90 8.54
C SER A 158 -24.30 -11.31 8.06
N LYS A 159 -23.50 -11.45 7.01
CA LYS A 159 -23.05 -12.73 6.45
C LYS A 159 -21.58 -13.03 6.76
N GLY A 160 -20.90 -12.15 7.49
CA GLY A 160 -19.46 -12.27 7.73
C GLY A 160 -18.66 -12.18 6.42
N ILE A 161 -19.14 -11.44 5.41
CA ILE A 161 -18.44 -11.25 4.14
C ILE A 161 -17.92 -9.82 4.07
N LEU A 162 -16.65 -9.69 3.73
CA LEU A 162 -15.97 -8.42 3.57
C LEU A 162 -15.28 -8.40 2.21
N SER A 163 -15.74 -7.53 1.32
CA SER A 163 -14.99 -7.20 0.11
C SER A 163 -14.00 -6.07 0.38
N ILE A 164 -12.76 -6.26 -0.04
CA ILE A 164 -11.66 -5.31 0.11
C ILE A 164 -11.14 -4.94 -1.27
N LEU A 165 -11.22 -3.66 -1.58
CA LEU A 165 -10.57 -3.05 -2.72
C LEU A 165 -9.09 -2.85 -2.41
N ILE A 166 -8.24 -3.56 -3.17
CA ILE A 166 -6.80 -3.49 -3.13
C ILE A 166 -6.36 -2.50 -4.20
N LYS A 167 -6.00 -1.28 -3.80
CA LYS A 167 -5.49 -0.28 -4.74
C LYS A 167 -3.99 -0.44 -4.96
N ARG A 168 -3.60 -0.54 -6.22
CA ARG A 168 -2.22 -0.76 -6.68
C ARG A 168 -1.78 0.36 -7.61
N VAL A 169 -0.49 0.41 -7.89
CA VAL A 169 0.05 1.32 -8.92
C VAL A 169 -0.55 1.03 -10.31
N SER A 170 -0.80 -0.25 -10.63
CA SER A 170 -1.27 -0.67 -11.95
C SER A 170 -2.79 -0.78 -12.10
N GLY A 171 -3.56 -0.57 -11.02
CA GLY A 171 -5.01 -0.71 -11.04
C GLY A 171 -5.60 -1.03 -9.68
N GLU A 172 -6.87 -1.39 -9.67
CA GLU A 172 -7.61 -1.79 -8.48
C GLU A 172 -8.13 -3.21 -8.65
N GLU A 173 -8.08 -3.99 -7.58
CA GLU A 173 -8.55 -5.38 -7.57
C GLU A 173 -9.39 -5.64 -6.33
N GLU A 174 -10.41 -6.48 -6.47
CA GLU A 174 -11.30 -6.84 -5.37
C GLU A 174 -10.89 -8.17 -4.75
N LEU A 175 -10.78 -8.21 -3.42
CA LEU A 175 -10.57 -9.43 -2.64
C LEU A 175 -11.74 -9.64 -1.69
N VAL A 176 -12.39 -10.80 -1.81
CA VAL A 176 -13.48 -11.18 -0.91
C VAL A 176 -12.92 -12.03 0.23
N LEU A 177 -13.21 -11.63 1.45
CA LEU A 177 -12.90 -12.36 2.67
C LEU A 177 -14.18 -12.82 3.36
N THR A 178 -14.14 -13.99 3.96
CA THR A 178 -15.22 -14.58 4.77
C THR A 178 -14.71 -14.79 6.19
N GLN A 179 -15.45 -14.29 7.17
CA GLN A 179 -15.17 -14.50 8.58
C GLN A 179 -15.49 -15.94 8.97
N GLN A 180 -14.54 -16.58 9.62
CA GLN A 180 -14.66 -17.92 10.15
C GLN A 180 -15.20 -17.88 11.59
N ALA A 181 -15.66 -19.02 12.09
CA ALA A 181 -16.21 -19.13 13.45
C ALA A 181 -15.20 -18.77 14.56
N ASP A 182 -13.89 -18.89 14.28
CA ASP A 182 -12.80 -18.53 15.19
C ASP A 182 -12.45 -17.02 15.15
N GLY A 183 -13.18 -16.23 14.35
CA GLY A 183 -12.98 -14.80 14.18
C GLY A 183 -11.93 -14.42 13.13
N THR A 184 -11.24 -15.39 12.52
CA THR A 184 -10.28 -15.14 11.44
C THR A 184 -10.98 -14.86 10.11
N TRP A 185 -10.32 -14.11 9.23
CA TRP A 185 -10.77 -13.89 7.86
C TRP A 185 -9.99 -14.77 6.89
N LYS A 186 -10.70 -15.31 5.90
CA LYS A 186 -10.16 -16.22 4.89
C LYS A 186 -10.74 -15.93 3.52
N ILE A 187 -10.02 -16.28 2.46
CA ILE A 187 -10.54 -16.24 1.09
C ILE A 187 -11.57 -17.34 0.85
#